data_AF-E2C6V4-F1
#
_entry.id   AF-E2C6V4-F1
#
_cell.length_a   1.000
_cell.length_b   1.000
_cell.length_c   1.000
_cell.angle_alpha   90.00
_cell.angle_beta   90.00
_cell.angle_gamma   90.00
#
_symmetry.space_group_name_H-M   'P 1'
#
loop_
_entity.id
_entity.type
_entity.pdbx_description
1 polymer ?
#
loop_
_entity_poly.entity_id
_entity_poly.type
_entity_poly.pdbx_seq_one_letter_code
_entity_poly.pdbx_strand_id
1 'polypeptide(L)'
;CRDNICLPIRTHYCLNSFSACNKTKISGFCTNSTCTNIIKGLKYIIHHNVHFDWSNTNKSKVFIRSGNPGYVIGKPIIIGLSRMNESNEILFNKSNAFLTLPLARRNGECSKHIVAFGEDIKLRCFVKLFTKNFTTSSCTKLQNMTLHLLMKDSLLNASQHYSVYVSKLGNVTTKYMDWLRITFDNIPQNVVTAHILGKQISCSGLVTSVHLDVLYSILPKTKTLMNYKILGVGVMFGKEKDITWPKCTTKNCTNILHVDI
;
A
#
# COMPACT_ATOMS: atom_id res chain seq x y z
N CYS A 1 18.72 -24.29 -13.05
CA CYS A 1 17.71 -23.27 -13.38
C CYS A 1 17.95 -22.77 -14.80
N ARG A 2 16.91 -22.48 -15.59
CA ARG A 2 17.09 -21.90 -16.95
C ARG A 2 17.68 -20.50 -16.83
N ASP A 3 18.72 -20.20 -17.61
CA ASP A 3 19.59 -19.02 -17.51
C ASP A 3 18.91 -17.66 -17.73
N ASN A 4 17.63 -17.65 -18.13
CA ASN A 4 16.89 -16.44 -18.49
C ASN A 4 16.05 -15.85 -17.34
N ILE A 5 16.24 -16.33 -16.11
CA ILE A 5 15.55 -15.85 -14.89
C ILE A 5 16.40 -14.84 -14.09
N CYS A 6 17.68 -14.72 -14.43
CA CYS A 6 18.59 -13.81 -13.74
C CYS A 6 18.72 -12.48 -14.52
N LEU A 7 18.11 -11.41 -14.00
CA LEU A 7 18.44 -10.05 -14.44
C LEU A 7 19.88 -9.74 -14.02
N PRO A 8 20.75 -9.24 -14.93
CA PRO A 8 22.10 -8.85 -14.54
C PRO A 8 22.03 -7.58 -13.69
N ILE A 9 22.20 -7.73 -12.38
CA ILE A 9 22.47 -6.60 -11.49
C ILE A 9 23.87 -6.11 -11.83
N ARG A 10 23.99 -4.84 -12.29
CA ARG A 10 25.30 -4.19 -12.40
C ARG A 10 25.83 -3.95 -10.99
N THR A 11 26.66 -4.87 -10.52
CA THR A 11 27.33 -4.79 -9.22
C THR A 11 28.63 -4.02 -9.38
N HIS A 12 28.78 -2.93 -8.62
CA HIS A 12 30.03 -2.20 -8.50
C HIS A 12 30.63 -2.50 -7.13
N TYR A 13 31.86 -3.01 -7.10
CA TYR A 13 32.58 -3.30 -5.86
C TYR A 13 33.55 -2.17 -5.57
N CYS A 14 33.39 -1.50 -4.43
CA CYS A 14 34.32 -0.46 -3.99
C CYS A 14 34.95 -0.91 -2.65
N LEU A 15 36.27 -1.22 -2.66
CA LEU A 15 37.05 -1.48 -1.45
C LEU A 15 37.27 -0.14 -0.71
N ASN A 16 36.34 0.20 0.19
CA ASN A 16 36.41 1.35 1.12
C ASN A 16 36.62 2.76 0.52
N SER A 17 36.65 2.94 -0.81
CA SER A 17 36.74 4.25 -1.46
C SER A 17 35.97 4.32 -2.79
N PHE A 18 35.16 5.37 -2.96
CA PHE A 18 34.35 5.59 -4.18
C PHE A 18 35.18 6.09 -5.38
N SER A 19 36.35 6.70 -5.17
CA SER A 19 37.19 7.20 -6.27
C SER A 19 37.83 6.08 -7.10
N ALA A 20 37.90 4.86 -6.56
CA ALA A 20 38.41 3.67 -7.26
C ALA A 20 37.37 2.96 -8.15
N CYS A 21 36.11 3.39 -8.12
CA CYS A 21 34.99 2.61 -8.66
C CYS A 21 34.74 2.82 -10.17
N ASN A 22 35.80 2.89 -10.98
CA ASN A 22 35.68 3.11 -12.43
C ASN A 22 36.45 2.14 -13.34
N LYS A 23 37.04 1.01 -12.89
CA LYS A 23 37.60 0.02 -13.86
C LYS A 23 38.07 -1.37 -13.38
N THR A 24 37.90 -1.78 -12.11
CA THR A 24 38.49 -3.05 -11.65
C THR A 24 37.46 -4.17 -11.46
N LYS A 25 37.58 -5.24 -12.27
CA LYS A 25 36.94 -6.54 -11.99
C LYS A 25 37.78 -7.26 -10.94
N ILE A 26 37.21 -7.60 -9.79
CA ILE A 26 37.85 -8.43 -8.77
C ILE A 26 37.13 -9.78 -8.76
N SER A 27 37.86 -10.87 -9.01
CA SER A 27 37.34 -12.23 -8.95
C SER A 27 37.39 -12.76 -7.52
N GLY A 28 36.28 -13.34 -7.03
CA GLY A 28 36.30 -14.12 -5.79
C GLY A 28 37.20 -15.35 -5.92
N PHE A 29 37.71 -15.85 -4.80
CA PHE A 29 38.51 -17.07 -4.74
C PHE A 29 38.00 -18.00 -3.64
N CYS A 30 38.24 -19.29 -3.80
CA CYS A 30 37.91 -20.32 -2.81
C CYS A 30 39.18 -21.10 -2.46
N THR A 31 39.43 -21.32 -1.18
CA THR A 31 40.52 -22.16 -0.66
C THR A 31 40.02 -22.98 0.51
N ASN A 32 40.43 -24.26 0.60
CA ASN A 32 40.05 -25.18 1.68
C ASN A 32 38.54 -25.18 1.97
N SER A 33 37.74 -25.43 0.93
CA SER A 33 36.28 -25.53 1.01
C SER A 33 35.56 -24.29 1.55
N THR A 34 36.26 -23.16 1.66
CA THR A 34 35.71 -21.88 2.13
C THR A 34 35.81 -20.86 1.01
N CYS A 35 34.67 -20.37 0.53
CA CYS A 35 34.60 -19.34 -0.52
C CYS A 35 34.42 -17.97 0.12
N THR A 36 35.38 -17.07 -0.09
CA THR A 36 35.30 -15.70 0.42
C THR A 36 34.65 -14.81 -0.64
N ASN A 37 33.33 -14.61 -0.55
CA ASN A 37 32.63 -13.69 -1.44
C ASN A 37 32.74 -12.26 -0.87
N ILE A 38 33.25 -11.30 -1.65
CA ILE A 38 33.63 -9.94 -1.20
C ILE A 38 32.40 -9.01 -1.10
N ILE A 39 31.21 -9.54 -0.79
CA ILE A 39 30.03 -8.70 -0.54
C ILE A 39 29.88 -8.54 0.97
N LYS A 40 30.58 -7.55 1.53
CA LYS A 40 30.46 -7.19 2.95
C LYS A 40 29.26 -6.28 3.25
N GLY A 41 28.59 -5.77 2.22
CA GLY A 41 27.39 -4.94 2.38
C GLY A 41 26.76 -4.55 1.05
N LEU A 42 25.44 -4.37 1.05
CA LEU A 42 24.68 -3.81 -0.06
C LEU A 42 24.20 -2.40 0.33
N LYS A 43 24.41 -1.43 -0.57
CA LYS A 43 23.85 -0.09 -0.45
C LYS A 43 22.94 0.18 -1.64
N TYR A 44 21.66 0.41 -1.37
CA TYR A 44 20.70 0.86 -2.37
C TYR A 44 20.72 2.39 -2.42
N ILE A 45 20.81 2.95 -3.63
CA ILE A 45 20.61 4.39 -3.86
C ILE A 45 19.23 4.52 -4.50
N ILE A 46 18.27 5.05 -3.74
CA ILE A 46 16.91 5.30 -4.20
C ILE A 46 16.83 6.78 -4.59
N HIS A 47 16.54 7.03 -5.87
CA HIS A 47 16.27 8.37 -6.37
C HIS A 47 14.78 8.65 -6.24
N HIS A 48 14.41 9.67 -5.46
CA HIS A 48 13.03 10.11 -5.31
C HIS A 48 12.79 11.31 -6.24
N ASN A 49 11.68 11.31 -6.95
CA ASN A 49 11.22 12.47 -7.70
C ASN A 49 9.79 12.78 -7.26
N VAL A 50 9.59 13.93 -6.60
CA VAL A 50 8.30 14.27 -5.98
C VAL A 50 7.53 15.19 -6.92
N HIS A 51 6.33 14.79 -7.34
CA HIS A 51 5.41 15.62 -8.10
C HIS A 51 4.14 15.87 -7.27
N PHE A 52 3.71 17.13 -7.18
CA PHE A 52 2.51 17.53 -6.45
C PHE A 52 1.39 17.84 -7.45
N ASP A 53 0.44 16.91 -7.60
CA ASP A 53 -0.74 17.10 -8.44
C ASP A 53 -1.97 17.50 -7.62
N TRP A 54 -2.58 18.64 -7.96
CA TRP A 54 -3.87 19.04 -7.42
C TRP A 54 -4.98 18.27 -8.11
N SER A 55 -5.74 17.47 -7.36
CA SER A 55 -6.89 16.71 -7.87
C SER A 55 -8.03 17.64 -8.28
N ASN A 56 -8.04 18.06 -9.54
CA ASN A 56 -9.19 18.66 -10.17
C ASN A 56 -9.49 17.98 -11.51
N THR A 57 -10.02 16.76 -11.46
CA THR A 57 -10.71 16.21 -12.63
C THR A 57 -11.96 15.44 -12.21
N ASN A 58 -13.13 16.09 -12.35
CA ASN A 58 -14.41 15.43 -12.63
C ASN A 58 -14.29 14.73 -14.00
N LYS A 59 -13.52 13.65 -14.06
CA LYS A 59 -13.57 12.73 -15.18
C LYS A 59 -14.29 11.52 -14.64
N SER A 60 -15.48 11.24 -15.17
CA SER A 60 -16.00 9.88 -15.25
C SER A 60 -14.98 9.04 -16.05
N LYS A 61 -13.84 8.73 -15.43
CA LYS A 61 -12.73 8.04 -16.08
C LYS A 61 -13.17 6.60 -16.25
N VAL A 62 -13.58 6.26 -17.47
CA VAL A 62 -13.35 4.92 -17.97
C VAL A 62 -11.83 4.74 -17.95
N PHE A 63 -11.30 4.15 -16.87
CA PHE A 63 -9.87 3.91 -16.77
C PHE A 63 -9.48 2.81 -17.73
N ILE A 64 -8.60 3.14 -18.67
CA ILE A 64 -8.06 2.18 -19.63
C ILE A 64 -7.11 1.26 -18.85
N ARG A 65 -7.41 -0.04 -18.83
CA ARG A 65 -6.56 -1.07 -18.23
C ARG A 65 -5.25 -1.19 -19.01
N SER A 66 -4.21 -1.75 -18.39
CA SER A 66 -2.95 -2.02 -19.08
C SER A 66 -3.12 -3.02 -20.23
N GLY A 67 -3.97 -4.04 -20.05
CA GLY A 67 -4.23 -5.06 -21.07
C GLY A 67 -3.10 -6.10 -21.19
N ASN A 68 -3.02 -6.74 -22.36
CA ASN A 68 -1.96 -7.71 -22.68
C ASN A 68 -0.73 -6.98 -23.26
N PRO A 69 0.51 -7.45 -23.03
CA PRO A 69 0.87 -8.66 -22.28
C PRO A 69 1.04 -8.47 -20.76
N GLY A 70 0.97 -7.24 -20.24
CA GLY A 70 1.18 -6.99 -18.80
C GLY A 70 0.79 -5.57 -18.38
N TYR A 71 1.25 -5.15 -17.21
CA TYR A 71 1.06 -3.79 -16.73
C TYR A 71 1.88 -2.77 -17.51
N VAL A 72 1.31 -1.58 -17.69
CA VAL A 72 1.96 -0.40 -18.26
C VAL A 72 1.99 0.68 -17.18
N ILE A 73 3.11 1.40 -17.08
CA ILE A 73 3.26 2.48 -16.09
C ILE A 73 2.15 3.53 -16.27
N GLY A 74 1.59 4.02 -15.16
CA GLY A 74 0.52 5.02 -15.15
C GLY A 74 -0.89 4.46 -15.43
N LYS A 75 -1.04 3.15 -15.60
CA LYS A 75 -2.35 2.47 -15.69
C LYS A 75 -2.75 1.87 -14.34
N PRO A 76 -4.05 1.76 -14.01
CA PRO A 76 -4.48 1.37 -12.68
C PRO A 76 -4.12 -0.09 -12.32
N ILE A 77 -3.82 -0.33 -11.05
CA ILE A 77 -3.64 -1.68 -10.49
C ILE A 77 -5.00 -2.33 -10.23
N ILE A 78 -5.16 -3.60 -10.60
CA ILE A 78 -6.44 -4.32 -10.54
C ILE A 78 -6.48 -5.21 -9.29
N ILE A 79 -7.55 -5.08 -8.51
CA ILE A 79 -7.84 -5.89 -7.32
C ILE A 79 -9.11 -6.71 -7.45
N GLY A 80 -9.17 -7.80 -6.70
CA GLY A 80 -10.31 -8.72 -6.60
C GLY A 80 -10.44 -9.31 -5.20
N LEU A 81 -11.57 -9.95 -4.95
CA LEU A 81 -11.91 -10.58 -3.68
C LEU A 81 -12.19 -12.06 -3.91
N SER A 82 -11.77 -12.91 -2.98
CA SER A 82 -12.16 -14.33 -2.98
C SER A 82 -12.80 -14.67 -1.64
N ARG A 83 -13.92 -15.39 -1.69
CA ARG A 83 -14.59 -15.91 -0.49
C ARG A 83 -13.86 -17.19 -0.04
N MET A 84 -13.34 -17.19 1.18
CA MET A 84 -12.86 -18.38 1.87
C MET A 84 -14.02 -19.38 1.94
N ASN A 85 -13.81 -20.55 1.33
CA ASN A 85 -14.64 -21.75 1.35
C ASN A 85 -15.63 -22.00 0.20
N GLU A 86 -15.70 -21.17 -0.86
CA GLU A 86 -16.74 -21.39 -1.90
C GLU A 86 -16.28 -21.44 -3.36
N SER A 87 -15.10 -20.93 -3.74
CA SER A 87 -14.61 -21.14 -5.12
C SER A 87 -13.14 -20.75 -5.31
N ASN A 88 -12.45 -21.43 -6.22
CA ASN A 88 -11.16 -21.03 -6.79
C ASN A 88 -11.30 -19.83 -7.77
N GLU A 89 -12.32 -18.99 -7.58
CA GLU A 89 -12.64 -17.89 -8.46
C GLU A 89 -12.47 -16.55 -7.72
N ILE A 90 -11.94 -15.58 -8.45
CA ILE A 90 -11.79 -14.22 -7.96
C ILE A 90 -12.97 -13.37 -8.43
N LEU A 91 -13.73 -12.85 -7.48
CA LEU A 91 -14.80 -11.89 -7.69
C LEU A 91 -14.17 -10.50 -7.89
N PHE A 92 -14.39 -9.91 -9.05
CA PHE A 92 -13.99 -8.52 -9.30
C PHE A 92 -15.10 -7.77 -10.02
N ASN A 93 -15.49 -6.62 -9.46
CA ASN A 93 -16.47 -5.74 -10.09
C ASN A 93 -15.74 -4.85 -11.11
N LYS A 94 -16.02 -5.01 -12.41
CA LYS A 94 -15.34 -4.27 -13.49
C LYS A 94 -15.31 -2.74 -13.28
N SER A 95 -16.28 -2.18 -12.57
CA SER A 95 -16.40 -0.74 -12.30
C SER A 95 -15.71 -0.28 -11.00
N ASN A 96 -15.28 -1.20 -10.12
CA ASN A 96 -14.70 -0.89 -8.80
C ASN A 96 -13.54 -1.82 -8.42
N ALA A 97 -12.88 -2.40 -9.42
CA ALA A 97 -11.79 -3.39 -9.28
C ALA A 97 -10.40 -2.74 -9.32
N PHE A 98 -10.26 -1.49 -8.88
CA PHE A 98 -8.97 -0.81 -8.84
C PHE A 98 -8.47 -0.64 -7.42
N LEU A 99 -7.16 -0.78 -7.23
CA LEU A 99 -6.50 -0.46 -5.98
C LEU A 99 -6.66 1.04 -5.70
N THR A 100 -7.08 1.38 -4.50
CA THR A 100 -7.27 2.78 -4.09
C THR A 100 -6.60 3.08 -2.77
N LEU A 101 -6.05 4.28 -2.66
CA LEU A 101 -5.50 4.84 -1.42
C LEU A 101 -6.25 6.13 -1.05
N PRO A 102 -6.26 6.52 0.24
CA PRO A 102 -6.92 7.74 0.67
C PRO A 102 -6.11 9.00 0.27
N LEU A 103 -6.79 9.95 -0.38
CA LEU A 103 -6.23 11.23 -0.84
C LEU A 103 -7.12 12.39 -0.42
N ALA A 104 -6.53 13.50 0.00
CA ALA A 104 -7.27 14.70 0.39
C ALA A 104 -8.05 15.32 -0.79
N ARG A 105 -9.30 15.68 -0.53
CA ARG A 105 -10.06 16.65 -1.34
C ARG A 105 -9.58 18.07 -1.05
N ARG A 106 -10.16 19.05 -1.74
CA ARG A 106 -9.89 20.48 -1.48
C ARG A 106 -10.15 20.91 -0.03
N ASN A 107 -11.10 20.28 0.65
CA ASN A 107 -11.39 20.54 2.06
C ASN A 107 -10.48 19.74 3.02
N GLY A 108 -9.54 18.94 2.50
CA GLY A 108 -8.64 18.06 3.25
C GLY A 108 -9.24 16.71 3.63
N GLU A 109 -10.55 16.50 3.44
CA GLU A 109 -11.19 15.22 3.77
C GLU A 109 -10.79 14.11 2.81
N CYS A 110 -10.74 12.88 3.33
CA CYS A 110 -10.35 11.72 2.55
C CYS A 110 -11.34 11.40 1.41
N SER A 111 -10.76 11.20 0.23
CA SER A 111 -11.37 10.64 -0.97
C SER A 111 -10.52 9.50 -1.49
N LYS A 112 -11.00 8.81 -2.53
CA LYS A 112 -10.29 7.70 -3.15
C LYS A 112 -9.37 8.24 -4.25
N HIS A 113 -8.09 7.86 -4.20
CA HIS A 113 -7.14 7.94 -5.30
C HIS A 113 -6.95 6.55 -5.90
N ILE A 114 -6.99 6.42 -7.22
CA ILE A 114 -6.73 5.15 -7.89
C ILE A 114 -5.24 5.04 -8.12
N VAL A 115 -4.63 4.01 -7.54
CA VAL A 115 -3.20 3.77 -7.63
C VAL A 115 -2.85 3.32 -9.04
N ALA A 116 -1.99 4.08 -9.70
CA ALA A 116 -1.43 3.71 -10.97
C ALA A 116 -0.15 2.87 -10.79
N PHE A 117 0.08 1.95 -11.71
CA PHE A 117 1.23 1.08 -11.70
C PHE A 117 2.52 1.89 -11.90
N GLY A 118 3.50 1.67 -11.02
CA GLY A 118 4.75 2.43 -11.00
C GLY A 118 4.67 3.79 -10.30
N GLU A 119 3.57 4.10 -9.61
CA GLU A 119 3.50 5.27 -8.73
C GLU A 119 4.31 5.04 -7.45
N ASP A 120 5.09 6.05 -7.06
CA ASP A 120 5.73 6.19 -5.74
C ASP A 120 5.18 7.48 -5.12
N ILE A 121 4.24 7.34 -4.18
CA ILE A 121 3.46 8.45 -3.65
C ILE A 121 3.28 8.34 -2.13
N LYS A 122 3.32 9.49 -1.46
CA LYS A 122 2.91 9.64 -0.06
C LYS A 122 1.69 10.53 0.00
N LEU A 123 0.59 9.98 0.48
CA LEU A 123 -0.69 10.67 0.56
C LEU A 123 -1.00 11.04 2.01
N ARG A 124 -1.81 12.09 2.20
CA ARG A 124 -2.38 12.48 3.48
C ARG A 124 -3.78 13.03 3.29
N CYS A 125 -4.69 12.71 4.19
CA CYS A 125 -6.00 13.37 4.33
C CYS A 125 -6.48 13.29 5.77
N PHE A 126 -7.67 13.81 6.07
CA PHE A 126 -8.26 13.62 7.39
C PHE A 126 -9.69 13.09 7.31
N VAL A 127 -10.13 12.52 8.42
CA VAL A 127 -11.52 12.13 8.67
C VAL A 127 -12.05 12.80 9.93
N LYS A 128 -13.35 13.08 9.97
CA LYS A 128 -14.03 13.72 11.11
C LYS A 128 -15.18 12.85 11.61
N LEU A 129 -15.25 12.67 12.92
CA LEU A 129 -16.40 12.09 13.61
C LEU A 129 -17.03 13.11 14.55
N PHE A 130 -18.32 13.35 14.36
CA PHE A 130 -19.12 14.22 15.23
C PHE A 130 -19.83 13.36 16.27
N THR A 131 -19.62 13.63 17.56
CA THR A 131 -20.27 12.90 18.66
C THR A 131 -20.67 13.81 19.82
N LYS A 132 -21.93 13.72 20.25
CA LYS A 132 -22.41 14.43 21.45
C LYS A 132 -21.93 13.74 22.72
N ASN A 133 -21.96 12.40 22.73
CA ASN A 133 -21.58 11.58 23.87
C ASN A 133 -20.30 10.81 23.56
N PHE A 134 -19.16 11.36 23.97
CA PHE A 134 -17.87 10.71 23.80
C PHE A 134 -17.76 9.48 24.72
N THR A 135 -17.54 8.31 24.13
CA THR A 135 -17.40 7.01 24.79
C THR A 135 -16.43 6.13 23.99
N THR A 136 -16.10 4.94 24.49
CA THR A 136 -15.29 3.94 23.75
C THR A 136 -15.88 3.63 22.36
N SER A 137 -17.21 3.59 22.23
CA SER A 137 -17.90 3.42 20.94
C SER A 137 -17.55 4.52 19.92
N SER A 138 -17.29 5.75 20.38
CA SER A 138 -16.84 6.84 19.50
C SER A 138 -15.45 6.53 18.90
N CYS A 139 -14.51 6.03 19.71
CA CYS A 139 -13.19 5.62 19.24
C CYS A 139 -13.26 4.41 18.30
N THR A 140 -14.07 3.40 18.62
CA THR A 140 -14.30 2.24 17.74
C THR A 140 -14.88 2.67 16.39
N LYS A 141 -15.86 3.58 16.39
CA LYS A 141 -16.44 4.11 15.15
C LYS A 141 -15.41 4.89 14.32
N LEU A 142 -14.58 5.70 14.96
CA LEU A 142 -13.53 6.47 14.32
C LEU A 142 -12.45 5.56 13.71
N GLN A 143 -12.03 4.54 14.45
CA GLN A 143 -11.08 3.52 13.99
C GLN A 143 -11.63 2.73 12.80
N ASN A 144 -12.89 2.27 12.86
CA ASN A 144 -13.53 1.58 11.74
C ASN A 144 -13.61 2.48 10.49
N MET A 145 -13.95 3.76 10.67
CA MET A 145 -13.99 4.71 9.56
C MET A 145 -12.58 4.93 8.95
N THR A 146 -11.55 4.99 9.79
CA THR A 146 -10.15 5.14 9.38
C THR A 146 -9.65 3.91 8.62
N LEU A 147 -9.85 2.71 9.17
CA LEU A 147 -9.48 1.45 8.53
C LEU A 147 -10.26 1.21 7.23
N HIS A 148 -11.53 1.62 7.15
CA HIS A 148 -12.33 1.56 5.92
C HIS A 148 -11.70 2.41 4.82
N LEU A 149 -11.14 3.58 5.16
CA LEU A 149 -10.49 4.46 4.20
C LEU A 149 -9.13 3.92 3.76
N LEU A 150 -8.34 3.38 4.70
CA LEU A 150 -7.02 2.82 4.43
C LEU A 150 -7.09 1.57 3.54
N MET A 151 -8.08 0.71 3.74
CA MET A 151 -8.08 -0.65 3.22
C MET A 151 -9.38 -1.09 2.51
N LYS A 152 -10.35 -0.17 2.34
CA LYS A 152 -11.72 -0.45 1.85
C LYS A 152 -12.46 -1.43 2.79
N ASP A 153 -13.70 -1.79 2.49
CA ASP A 153 -14.49 -2.82 3.20
C ASP A 153 -13.80 -4.20 3.32
N SER A 154 -12.66 -4.39 2.66
CA SER A 154 -11.99 -5.67 2.52
C SER A 154 -11.34 -6.22 3.80
N LEU A 155 -11.17 -5.41 4.87
CA LEU A 155 -10.51 -5.85 6.11
C LEU A 155 -11.31 -5.61 7.40
N LEU A 156 -12.50 -5.00 7.33
CA LEU A 156 -13.20 -4.56 8.54
C LEU A 156 -14.10 -5.61 9.20
N ASN A 157 -14.38 -6.72 8.51
CA ASN A 157 -14.92 -7.89 9.16
C ASN A 157 -13.77 -8.84 9.49
N ALA A 158 -13.14 -8.61 10.65
CA ALA A 158 -12.30 -9.60 11.34
C ALA A 158 -13.04 -10.93 11.65
N SER A 159 -14.27 -11.09 11.15
CA SER A 159 -15.11 -12.29 11.21
C SER A 159 -15.64 -12.80 9.85
N GLN A 160 -15.31 -12.22 8.69
CA GLN A 160 -15.87 -12.71 7.41
C GLN A 160 -14.90 -12.79 6.23
N HIS A 161 -14.39 -14.01 6.02
CA HIS A 161 -14.36 -14.77 4.76
C HIS A 161 -13.75 -14.18 3.48
N TYR A 162 -13.18 -12.98 3.39
CA TYR A 162 -12.61 -12.50 2.11
C TYR A 162 -11.12 -12.21 2.17
N SER A 163 -10.37 -12.78 1.22
CA SER A 163 -8.98 -12.40 0.95
C SER A 163 -8.91 -11.47 -0.25
N VAL A 164 -8.08 -10.42 -0.15
CA VAL A 164 -7.84 -9.47 -1.25
C VAL A 164 -6.72 -9.98 -2.13
N TYR A 165 -6.93 -9.86 -3.43
CA TYR A 165 -5.99 -10.27 -4.46
C TYR A 165 -5.69 -9.13 -5.43
N VAL A 166 -4.49 -9.14 -5.98
CA VAL A 166 -4.04 -8.29 -7.08
C VAL A 166 -3.82 -9.16 -8.31
N SER A 167 -4.27 -8.70 -9.48
CA SER A 167 -4.01 -9.42 -10.73
C SER A 167 -2.52 -9.33 -11.08
N LYS A 168 -1.90 -10.45 -11.45
CA LYS A 168 -0.48 -10.53 -11.84
C LYS A 168 -0.19 -9.73 -13.11
N LEU A 169 -1.17 -9.63 -14.01
CA LEU A 169 -1.05 -9.05 -15.35
C LEU A 169 -2.10 -7.96 -15.58
N GLY A 170 -1.92 -7.19 -16.66
CA GLY A 170 -2.79 -6.07 -17.02
C GLY A 170 -4.15 -6.48 -17.57
N ASN A 171 -4.34 -7.76 -17.88
CA ASN A 171 -5.60 -8.34 -18.33
C ASN A 171 -6.11 -9.35 -17.30
N VAL A 172 -7.41 -9.31 -17.03
CA VAL A 172 -8.01 -9.98 -15.88
C VAL A 172 -8.78 -11.21 -16.34
N THR A 173 -8.44 -12.35 -15.75
CA THR A 173 -9.21 -13.59 -15.84
C THR A 173 -9.81 -13.89 -14.46
N THR A 174 -10.81 -14.77 -14.40
CA THR A 174 -11.36 -15.25 -13.11
C THR A 174 -10.50 -16.33 -12.45
N LYS A 175 -9.45 -16.83 -13.14
CA LYS A 175 -8.63 -17.96 -12.69
C LYS A 175 -7.72 -17.55 -11.55
N TYR A 176 -7.85 -18.19 -10.39
CA TYR A 176 -7.02 -17.94 -9.19
C TYR A 176 -5.51 -17.81 -9.46
N MET A 177 -4.95 -18.64 -10.36
CA MET A 177 -3.51 -18.66 -10.66
C MET A 177 -3.00 -17.36 -11.29
N ASP A 178 -3.88 -16.53 -11.84
CA ASP A 178 -3.53 -15.22 -12.40
C ASP A 178 -3.53 -14.10 -11.36
N TRP A 179 -3.75 -14.44 -10.09
CA TRP A 179 -3.86 -13.51 -8.98
C TRP A 179 -2.84 -13.80 -7.87
N LEU A 180 -2.50 -12.75 -7.13
CA LEU A 180 -1.63 -12.77 -5.97
C LEU A 180 -2.41 -12.29 -4.76
N ARG A 181 -2.39 -13.06 -3.68
CA ARG A 181 -2.94 -12.61 -2.41
C ARG A 181 -2.11 -11.44 -1.90
N ILE A 182 -2.75 -10.37 -1.46
CA ILE A 182 -2.07 -9.28 -0.75
C ILE A 182 -1.67 -9.79 0.63
N THR A 183 -0.40 -9.62 0.99
CA THR A 183 0.12 -10.02 2.30
C THR A 183 0.08 -8.84 3.25
N PHE A 184 -0.40 -9.08 4.47
CA PHE A 184 -0.48 -8.08 5.53
C PHE A 184 0.57 -8.38 6.59
N ASP A 185 1.38 -7.39 6.92
CA ASP A 185 2.27 -7.45 8.07
C ASP A 185 1.56 -6.83 9.28
N ASN A 186 1.59 -7.57 10.40
CA ASN A 186 1.07 -7.15 11.71
C ASN A 186 -0.34 -6.52 11.64
N ILE A 187 -1.35 -7.31 11.28
CA ILE A 187 -2.76 -6.86 11.30
C ILE A 187 -3.09 -6.34 12.71
N PRO A 188 -3.52 -5.09 12.87
CA PRO A 188 -3.77 -4.51 14.19
C PRO A 188 -4.91 -5.25 14.88
N GLN A 189 -4.80 -5.47 16.18
CA GLN A 189 -5.81 -6.16 16.99
C GLN A 189 -7.10 -5.35 17.15
N ASN A 190 -7.10 -4.10 16.66
CA ASN A 190 -8.24 -3.17 16.67
C ASN A 190 -8.78 -2.90 18.08
N VAL A 191 -7.90 -2.92 19.09
CA VAL A 191 -8.23 -2.61 20.48
C VAL A 191 -8.06 -1.12 20.69
N VAL A 192 -9.18 -0.41 20.83
CA VAL A 192 -9.18 1.04 21.04
C VAL A 192 -9.85 1.39 22.35
N THR A 193 -9.25 2.32 23.10
CA THR A 193 -9.78 2.81 24.38
C THR A 193 -10.12 4.29 24.29
N ALA A 194 -11.03 4.73 25.15
CA ALA A 194 -11.41 6.13 25.28
C ALA A 194 -11.09 6.64 26.68
N HIS A 195 -10.46 7.81 26.76
CA HIS A 195 -10.15 8.46 28.03
C HIS A 195 -10.66 9.90 28.05
N ILE A 196 -11.18 10.32 29.21
CA ILE A 196 -11.64 11.68 29.46
C ILE A 196 -10.85 12.22 30.64
N LEU A 197 -10.02 13.22 30.41
CA LEU A 197 -9.18 13.87 31.42
C LEU A 197 -9.52 15.37 31.44
N GLY A 198 -10.37 15.77 32.39
CA GLY A 198 -10.84 17.15 32.51
C GLY A 198 -11.53 17.65 31.25
N LYS A 199 -10.90 18.61 30.56
CA LYS A 199 -11.37 19.21 29.30
C LYS A 199 -10.76 18.55 28.06
N GLN A 200 -10.15 17.37 28.18
CA GLN A 200 -9.61 16.62 27.06
C GLN A 200 -10.30 15.26 26.93
N ILE A 201 -10.49 14.85 25.69
CA ILE A 201 -10.92 13.51 25.31
C ILE A 201 -9.85 12.89 24.44
N SER A 202 -9.62 11.59 24.55
CA SER A 202 -8.59 10.90 23.78
C SER A 202 -8.99 9.50 23.40
N CYS A 203 -8.53 9.08 22.24
CA CYS A 203 -8.59 7.69 21.79
C CYS A 203 -7.17 7.15 21.74
N SER A 204 -6.93 6.03 22.43
CA SER A 204 -5.65 5.32 22.38
C SER A 204 -5.78 4.07 21.52
N GLY A 205 -4.67 3.66 20.90
CA GLY A 205 -4.64 2.48 20.02
C GLY A 205 -5.12 2.71 18.58
N LEU A 206 -5.17 3.96 18.09
CA LEU A 206 -5.67 4.26 16.73
C LEU A 206 -4.61 3.98 15.66
N VAL A 207 -5.01 3.27 14.60
CA VAL A 207 -4.16 3.03 13.43
C VAL A 207 -4.48 4.07 12.37
N THR A 208 -3.48 4.87 12.00
CA THR A 208 -3.67 6.06 11.16
C THR A 208 -2.98 5.98 9.82
N SER A 209 -2.12 4.99 9.56
CA SER A 209 -1.35 4.96 8.31
C SER A 209 -1.12 3.53 7.84
N VAL A 210 -0.91 3.37 6.54
CA VAL A 210 -0.46 2.13 5.91
C VAL A 210 0.66 2.44 4.94
N HIS A 211 1.57 1.49 4.80
CA HIS A 211 2.58 1.46 3.76
C HIS A 211 2.25 0.29 2.82
N LEU A 212 2.25 0.55 1.51
CA LEU A 212 1.92 -0.44 0.50
C LEU A 212 3.09 -0.55 -0.48
N ASP A 213 3.62 -1.76 -0.60
CA ASP A 213 4.72 -2.09 -1.49
C ASP A 213 4.24 -3.00 -2.62
N VAL A 214 4.57 -2.64 -3.87
CA VAL A 214 4.29 -3.47 -5.05
C VAL A 214 5.61 -3.95 -5.63
N LEU A 215 5.87 -5.26 -5.50
CA LEU A 215 7.01 -5.90 -6.15
C LEU A 215 6.60 -6.37 -7.55
N TYR A 216 7.40 -6.04 -8.56
CA TYR A 216 7.12 -6.40 -9.95
C TYR A 216 8.39 -6.74 -10.75
N SER A 217 8.21 -7.42 -11.88
CA SER A 217 9.27 -7.74 -12.84
C SER A 217 8.93 -7.27 -14.24
N ILE A 218 9.96 -7.00 -15.04
CA ILE A 218 9.83 -6.71 -16.48
C ILE A 218 9.54 -8.02 -17.23
N LEU A 219 8.56 -8.00 -18.13
CA LEU A 219 8.30 -9.10 -19.06
C LEU A 219 9.25 -9.03 -20.27
N PRO A 220 9.61 -10.17 -20.88
CA PRO A 220 10.45 -10.20 -22.08
C PRO A 220 9.90 -9.26 -23.16
N LYS A 221 10.78 -8.39 -23.68
CA LYS A 221 10.39 -7.27 -24.57
C LYS A 221 9.56 -7.76 -25.76
N THR A 222 8.35 -7.23 -25.88
CA THR A 222 7.71 -7.04 -27.19
C THR A 222 8.22 -5.74 -27.80
N LYS A 223 8.29 -5.64 -29.13
CA LYS A 223 9.04 -4.59 -29.87
C LYS A 223 8.62 -3.14 -29.57
N THR A 224 7.51 -2.89 -28.87
CA THR A 224 6.88 -1.55 -28.79
C THR A 224 6.60 -1.01 -27.38
N LEU A 225 6.43 -1.84 -26.34
CA LEU A 225 6.08 -1.39 -24.99
C LEU A 225 6.76 -2.25 -23.90
N MET A 226 7.32 -1.58 -22.89
CA MET A 226 7.78 -2.24 -21.66
C MET A 226 6.57 -2.66 -20.84
N ASN A 227 6.42 -3.97 -20.65
CA ASN A 227 5.31 -4.55 -19.90
C ASN A 227 5.82 -5.19 -18.62
N TYR A 228 5.01 -5.15 -17.58
CA TYR A 228 5.40 -5.61 -16.26
C TYR A 228 4.43 -6.67 -15.72
N LYS A 229 4.92 -7.49 -14.80
CA LYS A 229 4.16 -8.47 -14.05
C LYS A 229 4.33 -8.21 -12.57
N ILE A 230 3.23 -8.12 -11.84
CA ILE A 230 3.27 -8.01 -10.38
C ILE A 230 3.66 -9.38 -9.81
N LEU A 231 4.61 -9.39 -8.88
CA LEU A 231 5.14 -10.57 -8.19
C LEU A 231 4.63 -10.68 -6.76
N GLY A 232 4.34 -9.56 -6.12
CA GLY A 232 3.80 -9.52 -4.77
C GLY A 232 3.31 -8.12 -4.40
N VAL A 233 2.38 -8.06 -3.44
CA VAL A 233 1.93 -6.80 -2.84
C VAL A 233 1.90 -6.99 -1.32
N GLY A 234 2.66 -6.16 -0.63
CA GLY A 234 2.72 -6.12 0.83
C GLY A 234 2.05 -4.88 1.38
N VAL A 235 1.35 -5.03 2.50
CA VAL A 235 0.78 -3.91 3.25
C VAL A 235 1.24 -4.01 4.70
N MET A 236 1.80 -2.91 5.20
CA MET A 236 2.26 -2.79 6.58
C MET A 236 1.49 -1.66 7.26
N PHE A 237 0.88 -1.93 8.41
CA PHE A 237 0.20 -0.91 9.19
C PHE A 237 1.19 -0.07 9.98
N GLY A 238 0.92 1.23 10.07
CA GLY A 238 1.66 2.12 10.95
C GLY A 238 1.41 1.78 12.42
N LYS A 239 2.34 2.20 13.28
CA LYS A 239 2.19 2.05 14.73
C LYS A 239 0.91 2.72 15.22
N GLU A 240 0.27 2.08 16.19
CA GLU A 240 -0.87 2.64 16.90
C GLU A 240 -0.49 3.96 17.59
N LYS A 241 -1.43 4.90 17.61
CA LYS A 241 -1.23 6.25 18.15
C LYS A 241 -2.38 6.65 19.07
N ASP A 242 -2.01 7.47 20.04
CA ASP A 242 -2.95 8.11 20.94
C ASP A 242 -3.23 9.52 20.43
N ILE A 243 -4.50 9.84 20.24
CA ILE A 243 -4.93 11.13 19.68
C ILE A 243 -5.85 11.80 20.68
N THR A 244 -5.56 13.07 20.96
CA THR A 244 -6.26 13.87 21.97
C THR A 244 -6.96 15.06 21.32
N TRP A 245 -8.17 15.37 21.77
CA TRP A 245 -8.96 16.52 21.34
C TRP A 245 -9.48 17.31 22.54
N PRO A 246 -9.74 18.62 22.37
CA PRO A 246 -10.48 19.37 23.37
C PRO A 246 -11.91 18.83 23.48
N LYS A 247 -12.33 18.55 24.72
CA LYS A 247 -13.71 18.22 25.05
C LYS A 247 -14.57 19.46 24.85
N CYS A 248 -15.69 19.29 24.19
CA CYS A 248 -16.66 20.34 24.04
C CYS A 248 -17.41 20.57 25.37
N THR A 249 -17.45 21.81 25.87
CA THR A 249 -17.98 22.16 27.21
C THR A 249 -19.28 22.96 27.21
N THR A 250 -19.74 23.46 26.06
CA THR A 250 -20.98 24.25 25.98
C THR A 250 -22.23 23.38 25.93
N LYS A 251 -23.37 23.91 26.39
CA LYS A 251 -24.66 23.19 26.36
C LYS A 251 -25.03 22.89 24.90
N ASN A 252 -25.46 21.66 24.59
CA ASN A 252 -25.78 21.16 23.23
C ASN A 252 -24.61 21.09 22.23
N CYS A 253 -23.37 21.12 22.71
CA CYS A 253 -22.23 21.12 21.81
C CYS A 253 -21.80 19.71 21.40
N THR A 254 -21.13 19.60 20.25
CA THR A 254 -20.77 18.32 19.63
C THR A 254 -19.25 18.22 19.56
N ASN A 255 -18.69 17.13 20.07
CA ASN A 255 -17.25 16.86 19.96
C ASN A 255 -16.91 16.54 18.50
N ILE A 256 -15.80 17.10 18.03
CA ILE A 256 -15.29 16.88 16.67
C ILE A 256 -13.95 16.14 16.81
N LEU A 257 -13.99 14.84 16.57
CA LEU A 257 -12.78 14.01 16.56
C LEU A 257 -12.22 14.04 15.14
N HIS A 258 -11.02 14.57 14.97
CA HIS A 258 -10.33 14.62 13.67
C HIS A 258 -9.08 13.74 13.70
N VAL A 259 -8.90 12.93 12.67
CA VAL A 259 -7.75 12.02 12.53
C VAL A 259 -7.14 12.23 11.16
N ASP A 260 -5.83 12.52 11.14
CA ASP A 260 -5.02 12.50 9.94
C ASP A 260 -4.70 11.05 9.57
N ILE A 261 -4.84 10.74 8.28
CA ILE A 261 -4.60 9.44 7.65
C ILE A 261 -3.50 9.59 6.61
#